data_AF-A0A0N5D7K4-F1
#
_entry.id   AF-A0A0N5D7K4-F1
#
_cell.length_a   1.000
_cell.length_b   1.000
_cell.length_c   1.000
_cell.angle_alpha   90.00
_cell.angle_beta   90.00
_cell.angle_gamma   90.00
#
_symmetry.space_group_name_H-M   'P 1'
#
loop_
_entity.id
_entity.type
_entity.pdbx_description
1 polymer ?
#
loop_
_entity_poly.entity_id
_entity_poly.type
_entity_poly.pdbx_seq_one_letter_code
_entity_poly.pdbx_strand_id
1 'polypeptide(L)'
;MENLPPSVDTDDTYMKSLYRCYYQKRAELENEVVMLRELRHPHYIVEIKMLEEKFSAELEREEIANQLENERIQERYEREKKAAEKELEERLTELMETMIQECEELRKKIEHEFHNSEISSAPGSDYPNKKSLRRRPNEPTPYNEKQAQSKSQLSIPDSLTEQEIQQDLLLLDEAERRRP
;
A
#
# COMPACT_ATOMS: atom_id res chain seq x y z
N MET A 1 -28.53 -102.23 -34.57
CA MET A 1 -29.00 -100.88 -34.96
C MET A 1 -29.40 -100.22 -33.65
N GLU A 2 -28.81 -99.14 -33.19
CA GLU A 2 -28.37 -97.93 -33.88
C GLU A 2 -27.02 -97.44 -33.35
N ASN A 3 -26.17 -97.00 -34.27
CA ASN A 3 -24.97 -96.24 -33.98
C ASN A 3 -25.40 -94.84 -33.50
N LEU A 4 -25.10 -94.50 -32.26
CA LEU A 4 -25.18 -93.11 -31.80
C LEU A 4 -23.96 -92.36 -32.38
N PRO A 5 -24.14 -91.31 -33.21
CA PRO A 5 -23.01 -90.53 -33.71
C PRO A 5 -22.39 -89.72 -32.56
N PRO A 6 -21.04 -89.62 -32.49
CA PRO A 6 -20.41 -88.74 -31.53
C PRO A 6 -20.67 -87.28 -31.89
N SER A 7 -21.04 -86.52 -30.87
CA SER A 7 -21.19 -85.06 -30.81
C SER A 7 -19.96 -84.34 -31.40
N VAL A 8 -20.13 -83.62 -32.52
CA VAL A 8 -19.11 -82.70 -33.07
C VAL A 8 -19.79 -81.60 -33.91
N ASP A 9 -20.32 -80.54 -33.28
CA ASP A 9 -20.78 -79.32 -33.98
C ASP A 9 -20.81 -78.07 -33.07
N THR A 10 -20.81 -78.25 -31.75
CA THR A 10 -20.83 -77.16 -30.78
C THR A 10 -19.50 -76.41 -30.69
N ASP A 11 -18.37 -77.12 -30.83
CA ASP A 11 -17.02 -76.53 -30.79
C ASP A 11 -16.72 -75.68 -32.03
N ASP A 12 -17.18 -76.10 -33.20
CA ASP A 12 -17.01 -75.33 -34.45
C ASP A 12 -17.84 -74.04 -34.43
N THR A 13 -19.06 -74.11 -33.89
CA THR A 13 -19.93 -72.95 -33.71
C THR A 13 -19.37 -71.95 -32.69
N TYR A 14 -18.84 -72.44 -31.57
CA TYR A 14 -18.19 -71.61 -30.55
C TYR A 14 -16.92 -70.93 -31.10
N MET A 15 -16.06 -71.70 -31.77
CA MET A 15 -14.85 -71.16 -32.38
C MET A 15 -15.19 -70.12 -33.45
N LYS A 16 -16.19 -70.35 -34.30
CA LYS A 16 -16.65 -69.38 -35.29
C LYS A 16 -17.16 -68.08 -34.66
N SER A 17 -17.87 -68.17 -33.53
CA SER A 17 -18.30 -67.00 -32.76
C SER A 17 -17.12 -66.24 -32.17
N LEU A 18 -16.14 -66.93 -31.59
CA LEU A 18 -14.91 -66.33 -31.06
C LEU A 18 -14.10 -65.61 -32.16
N TYR A 19 -13.90 -66.25 -33.30
CA TYR A 19 -13.23 -65.64 -34.45
C TYR A 19 -13.97 -64.39 -34.93
N ARG A 20 -15.31 -64.42 -35.00
CA ARG A 20 -16.12 -63.25 -35.35
C ARG A 20 -15.91 -62.11 -34.35
N CYS A 21 -15.96 -62.38 -33.05
CA CYS A 21 -15.72 -61.37 -32.01
C CYS A 21 -14.30 -60.79 -32.10
N TYR A 22 -13.28 -61.63 -32.35
CA TYR A 22 -11.91 -61.20 -32.52
C TYR A 22 -11.74 -60.25 -33.72
N TYR A 23 -12.23 -60.64 -34.90
CA TYR A 23 -12.14 -59.81 -36.10
C TYR A 23 -12.96 -58.52 -35.97
N GLN A 24 -14.11 -58.58 -35.31
CA GLN A 24 -14.89 -57.39 -34.99
C GLN A 24 -14.11 -56.44 -34.07
N LYS A 25 -13.52 -56.96 -32.99
CA LYS A 25 -12.73 -56.15 -32.06
C LYS A 25 -11.51 -55.53 -32.74
N ARG A 26 -10.86 -56.27 -33.64
CA ARG A 26 -9.74 -55.76 -34.43
C ARG A 26 -10.17 -54.61 -35.35
N ALA A 27 -11.30 -54.76 -36.05
CA ALA A 27 -11.84 -53.71 -36.90
C ALA A 27 -12.25 -52.46 -36.11
N GLU A 28 -12.82 -52.62 -34.92
CA GLU A 28 -13.12 -51.51 -34.00
C GLU A 28 -11.85 -50.73 -33.64
N LEU A 29 -10.79 -51.43 -33.25
CA LEU A 29 -9.51 -50.81 -32.88
C LEU A 29 -8.82 -50.14 -34.09
N GLU A 30 -8.85 -50.77 -35.26
CA GLU A 30 -8.32 -50.17 -36.49
C GLU A 30 -9.05 -48.86 -36.83
N ASN A 31 -10.39 -48.83 -36.69
CA ASN A 31 -11.19 -47.63 -36.87
C ASN A 31 -10.87 -46.56 -35.82
N GLU A 32 -10.68 -46.95 -34.56
CA GLU A 32 -10.29 -46.03 -33.48
C GLU A 32 -8.95 -45.35 -33.76
N VAL A 33 -7.97 -46.12 -34.25
CA VAL A 33 -6.66 -45.59 -34.67
C VAL A 33 -6.81 -44.60 -35.83
N VAL A 34 -7.66 -44.88 -36.82
CA VAL A 34 -7.94 -43.95 -37.92
C VAL A 34 -8.60 -42.67 -37.39
N MET A 35 -9.63 -42.79 -36.55
CA MET A 35 -10.30 -41.64 -35.93
C MET A 35 -9.34 -40.77 -35.10
N LEU A 36 -8.41 -41.37 -34.38
CA LEU A 36 -7.38 -40.65 -33.64
C LEU A 36 -6.41 -39.92 -34.58
N ARG A 37 -5.94 -40.57 -35.66
CA ARG A 37 -5.07 -39.94 -36.67
C ARG A 37 -5.75 -38.77 -37.37
N GLU A 38 -7.05 -38.87 -37.60
CA GLU A 38 -7.87 -37.80 -38.18
C GLU A 38 -8.31 -36.75 -37.15
N LEU A 39 -7.94 -36.90 -35.88
CA LEU A 39 -8.35 -36.03 -34.77
C LEU A 39 -9.88 -35.94 -34.57
N ARG A 40 -10.60 -37.02 -34.91
CA ARG A 40 -12.07 -37.13 -34.83
C ARG A 40 -12.54 -38.06 -33.72
N HIS A 41 -11.63 -38.62 -32.94
CA HIS A 41 -11.99 -39.51 -31.84
C HIS A 41 -12.87 -38.78 -30.81
N PRO A 42 -14.00 -39.36 -30.35
CA PRO A 42 -14.94 -38.66 -29.47
C PRO A 42 -14.31 -38.12 -28.20
N HIS A 43 -13.44 -38.89 -27.55
CA HIS A 43 -12.73 -38.44 -26.34
C HIS A 43 -11.82 -37.25 -26.63
N TYR A 44 -11.12 -37.26 -27.77
CA TYR A 44 -10.27 -36.14 -28.16
C TYR A 44 -11.10 -34.86 -28.39
N ILE A 45 -12.23 -34.97 -29.08
CA ILE A 45 -13.12 -33.83 -29.34
C ILE A 45 -13.65 -33.24 -28.03
N VAL A 46 -14.03 -34.08 -27.06
CA VAL A 46 -14.49 -33.62 -25.75
C VAL A 46 -13.39 -32.86 -25.02
N GLU A 47 -12.18 -33.39 -24.99
CA GLU A 47 -11.03 -32.73 -24.35
C GLU A 47 -10.69 -31.38 -25.01
N ILE A 48 -10.70 -31.31 -26.35
CA ILE A 48 -10.49 -30.06 -27.07
C ILE A 48 -11.55 -29.02 -26.70
N LYS A 49 -12.83 -29.41 -26.70
CA LYS A 49 -13.91 -28.49 -26.30
C LYS A 49 -13.76 -27.99 -24.86
N MET A 50 -13.37 -28.87 -23.94
CA MET A 50 -13.11 -28.49 -22.55
C MET A 50 -11.92 -27.52 -22.44
N LEU A 51 -10.88 -27.70 -23.25
CA LEU A 51 -9.74 -26.77 -23.29
C LEU A 51 -10.13 -25.42 -23.90
N GLU A 52 -10.93 -25.42 -24.97
CA GLU A 52 -11.45 -24.19 -25.60
C GLU A 52 -12.32 -23.40 -24.62
N GLU A 53 -13.21 -24.07 -23.89
CA GLU A 53 -14.06 -23.42 -22.88
C GLU A 53 -13.23 -22.83 -21.73
N LYS A 54 -12.24 -23.57 -21.22
CA LYS A 54 -11.32 -23.06 -20.20
C LYS A 54 -10.52 -21.86 -20.70
N PHE A 55 -10.02 -21.92 -21.93
CA PHE A 55 -9.27 -20.83 -22.53
C PHE A 55 -10.14 -19.58 -22.71
N SER A 56 -11.37 -19.74 -23.20
CA SER A 56 -12.33 -18.65 -23.33
C SER A 56 -12.64 -18.00 -21.98
N ALA A 57 -12.90 -18.83 -20.95
CA ALA A 57 -13.16 -18.33 -19.60
C ALA A 57 -11.96 -17.59 -19.00
N GLU A 58 -10.74 -18.08 -19.21
CA GLU A 58 -9.53 -17.40 -18.72
C GLU A 58 -9.30 -16.08 -19.46
N LEU A 59 -9.59 -16.03 -20.77
CA LEU A 59 -9.50 -14.81 -21.56
C LEU A 59 -10.48 -13.75 -21.07
N GLU A 60 -11.76 -14.12 -20.86
CA GLU A 60 -12.78 -13.22 -20.31
C GLU A 60 -12.38 -12.71 -18.92
N ARG A 61 -11.85 -13.61 -18.08
CA ARG A 61 -11.36 -13.24 -16.74
C ARG A 61 -10.24 -12.22 -16.81
N GLU A 62 -9.27 -12.41 -17.70
CA GLU A 62 -8.16 -11.49 -17.87
C GLU A 62 -8.61 -10.13 -18.42
N GLU A 63 -9.57 -10.11 -19.36
CA GLU A 63 -10.16 -8.88 -19.87
C GLU A 63 -10.86 -8.08 -18.77
N ILE A 64 -11.66 -8.75 -17.93
CA ILE A 64 -12.32 -8.13 -16.77
C ILE A 64 -11.29 -7.62 -15.77
N ALA A 65 -10.25 -8.40 -15.47
CA ALA A 65 -9.19 -8.01 -14.55
C ALA A 65 -8.44 -6.76 -15.04
N ASN A 66 -8.13 -6.70 -16.33
CA ASN A 66 -7.47 -5.56 -16.95
C ASN A 66 -8.39 -4.31 -16.93
N GLN A 67 -9.68 -4.45 -17.24
CA GLN A 67 -10.64 -3.35 -17.14
C GLN A 67 -10.70 -2.79 -15.70
N LEU A 68 -10.85 -3.67 -14.71
CA LEU A 68 -10.90 -3.27 -13.29
C LEU A 68 -9.62 -2.59 -12.83
N GLU A 69 -8.45 -3.07 -13.28
CA GLU A 69 -7.18 -2.44 -12.90
C GLU A 69 -7.03 -1.05 -13.54
N ASN A 70 -7.44 -0.88 -14.80
CA ASN A 70 -7.47 0.44 -15.44
C ASN A 70 -8.41 1.41 -14.71
N GLU A 71 -9.60 0.97 -14.30
CA GLU A 71 -10.52 1.78 -13.50
C GLU A 71 -9.87 2.20 -12.17
N ARG A 72 -9.23 1.26 -11.46
CA ARG A 72 -8.52 1.56 -10.21
C ARG A 72 -7.36 2.53 -10.40
N ILE A 73 -6.59 2.39 -11.48
CA ILE A 73 -5.52 3.33 -11.83
C ILE A 73 -6.11 4.72 -12.07
N GLN A 74 -7.19 4.82 -12.84
CA GLN A 74 -7.85 6.10 -13.13
C GLN A 74 -8.40 6.75 -11.85
N GLU A 75 -9.05 5.99 -10.98
CA GLU A 75 -9.54 6.50 -9.69
C GLU A 75 -8.40 6.97 -8.79
N ARG A 76 -7.28 6.24 -8.75
CA ARG A 76 -6.08 6.65 -8.01
C ARG A 76 -5.51 7.95 -8.57
N TYR A 77 -5.39 8.05 -9.89
CA TYR A 77 -4.92 9.26 -10.56
C TYR A 77 -5.81 10.47 -10.23
N GLU A 78 -7.13 10.36 -10.35
CA GLU A 78 -8.05 11.46 -10.05
C GLU A 78 -8.02 11.86 -8.57
N ARG A 79 -7.89 10.88 -7.66
CA ARG A 79 -7.74 11.15 -6.23
C ARG A 79 -6.44 11.90 -5.94
N GLU A 80 -5.34 11.44 -6.50
CA GLU A 80 -4.01 12.04 -6.30
C GLU A 80 -3.97 13.46 -6.87
N LYS A 81 -4.51 13.65 -8.07
CA LYS A 81 -4.62 14.97 -8.70
C LYS A 81 -5.39 15.95 -7.82
N LYS A 82 -6.56 15.55 -7.29
CA LYS A 82 -7.35 16.39 -6.37
C LYS A 82 -6.62 16.67 -5.07
N ALA A 83 -5.89 15.69 -4.54
CA ALA A 83 -5.09 15.88 -3.33
C ALA A 83 -3.96 16.89 -3.56
N ALA A 84 -3.26 16.81 -4.70
CA ALA A 84 -2.21 17.74 -5.08
C ALA A 84 -2.73 19.17 -5.33
N GLU A 85 -3.88 19.31 -5.99
CA GLU A 85 -4.55 20.60 -6.18
C GLU A 85 -4.93 21.24 -4.84
N LYS A 86 -5.48 20.44 -3.92
CA LYS A 86 -5.84 20.88 -2.58
C LYS A 86 -4.60 21.27 -1.75
N GLU A 87 -3.55 20.44 -1.77
CA GLU A 87 -2.30 20.75 -1.06
C GLU A 87 -1.71 22.07 -1.58
N LEU A 88 -1.71 22.29 -2.90
CA LEU A 88 -1.23 23.55 -3.47
C LEU A 88 -2.00 24.76 -2.94
N GLU A 89 -3.33 24.68 -2.88
CA GLU A 89 -4.17 25.75 -2.34
C GLU A 89 -3.92 25.99 -0.84
N GLU A 90 -3.79 24.92 -0.05
CA GLU A 90 -3.44 25.01 1.37
C GLU A 90 -2.06 25.66 1.57
N ARG A 91 -1.06 25.32 0.76
CA ARG A 91 0.28 25.95 0.83
C ARG A 91 0.27 27.42 0.44
N LEU A 92 -0.53 27.79 -0.56
CA LEU A 92 -0.66 29.19 -0.97
C LEU A 92 -1.31 30.04 0.12
N THR A 93 -2.34 29.50 0.77
CA THR A 93 -3.02 30.18 1.89
C THR A 93 -2.10 30.31 3.09
N GLU A 94 -1.41 29.23 3.50
CA GLU A 94 -0.41 29.25 4.58
C GLU A 94 0.71 30.28 4.32
N LEU A 95 1.23 30.33 3.09
CA LEU A 95 2.25 31.30 2.70
C LEU A 95 1.74 32.74 2.80
N MET A 96 0.51 32.99 2.33
CA MET A 96 -0.10 34.31 2.40
C MET A 96 -0.31 34.75 3.86
N GLU A 97 -0.80 33.87 4.73
CA GLU A 97 -0.96 34.13 6.16
C GLU A 97 0.38 34.43 6.83
N THR A 98 1.43 33.66 6.51
CA THR A 98 2.79 33.87 7.00
C THR A 98 3.31 35.25 6.60
N MET A 99 3.17 35.63 5.33
CA MET A 99 3.60 36.94 4.83
C MET A 99 2.84 38.09 5.50
N ILE A 100 1.54 37.94 5.74
CA ILE A 100 0.74 38.93 6.48
C ILE A 100 1.27 39.06 7.91
N GLN A 101 1.51 37.94 8.58
CA GLN A 101 2.03 37.94 9.94
C GLN A 101 3.41 38.62 10.03
N GLU A 102 4.32 38.33 9.10
CA GLU A 102 5.63 39.00 9.02
C GLU A 102 5.48 40.52 8.83
N CYS A 103 4.57 40.97 7.96
CA CYS A 103 4.28 42.39 7.77
C CYS A 103 3.76 43.05 9.06
N GLU A 104 2.86 42.38 9.78
CA GLU A 104 2.31 42.87 11.05
C GLU A 104 3.36 42.94 12.15
N GLU A 105 4.25 41.93 12.23
CA GLU A 105 5.36 41.90 13.18
C GLU A 105 6.38 43.01 12.88
N LEU A 106 6.72 43.23 11.62
CA LEU A 106 7.58 44.34 11.20
C LEU A 106 6.96 45.70 11.57
N ARG A 107 5.65 45.87 11.34
CA ARG A 107 4.94 47.09 11.76
C ARG A 107 5.02 47.31 13.27
N LYS A 108 4.71 46.28 14.07
CA LYS A 108 4.82 46.34 15.54
C LYS A 108 6.24 46.67 16.00
N LYS A 109 7.25 46.11 15.32
CA LYS A 109 8.66 46.37 15.60
C LYS A 109 9.02 47.84 15.35
N ILE A 110 8.60 48.41 14.22
CA ILE A 110 8.80 49.83 13.89
C ILE A 110 8.09 50.72 14.93
N GLU A 111 6.83 50.43 15.26
CA GLU A 111 6.07 51.19 16.27
C GLU A 111 6.76 51.15 17.64
N HIS A 112 7.26 49.99 18.04
CA HIS A 112 8.01 49.81 19.29
C HIS A 112 9.36 50.56 19.28
N GLU A 113 10.13 50.47 18.20
CA GLU A 113 11.39 51.20 18.04
C GLU A 113 11.17 52.71 18.06
N PHE A 114 10.14 53.20 17.38
CA PHE A 114 9.75 54.62 17.38
C PHE A 114 9.38 55.11 18.78
N HIS A 115 8.48 54.40 19.48
CA HIS A 115 8.07 54.75 20.84
C HIS A 115 9.24 54.78 21.82
N ASN A 116 10.15 53.79 21.73
CA ASN A 116 11.33 53.75 22.59
C ASN A 116 12.34 54.85 22.24
N SER A 117 12.47 55.23 20.97
CA SER A 117 13.29 56.37 20.56
C SER A 117 12.75 57.69 21.11
N GLU A 118 11.44 57.90 21.12
CA GLU A 118 10.83 59.09 21.74
C GLU A 118 11.15 59.16 23.24
N ILE A 119 11.02 58.03 23.96
CA ILE A 119 11.36 57.95 25.39
C ILE A 119 12.86 58.17 25.63
N SER A 120 13.74 57.62 24.79
CA SER A 120 15.20 57.78 24.92
C SER A 120 15.70 59.17 24.52
N SER A 121 14.94 59.91 23.70
CA SER A 121 15.26 61.27 23.26
C SER A 121 14.70 62.36 24.17
N ALA A 122 13.77 62.01 25.07
CA ALA A 122 13.34 62.90 26.13
C ALA A 122 14.58 63.34 26.92
N PRO A 123 14.83 64.66 27.09
CA PRO A 123 15.99 65.13 27.85
C PRO A 123 15.89 64.49 29.22
N GLY A 124 16.88 63.65 29.55
CA GLY A 124 16.90 62.86 30.76
C GLY A 124 16.53 63.74 31.93
N SER A 125 15.28 63.62 32.36
CA SER A 125 14.91 64.13 33.65
C SER A 125 15.72 63.27 34.59
N ASP A 126 16.79 63.86 35.13
CA ASP A 126 17.61 63.37 36.24
C ASP A 126 16.69 63.12 37.44
N TYR A 127 15.82 62.13 37.32
CA TYR A 127 15.09 61.62 38.45
C TYR A 127 16.11 60.81 39.23
N PRO A 128 16.42 61.21 40.47
CA PRO A 128 17.38 60.49 41.26
C PRO A 128 16.85 59.08 41.43
N ASN A 129 17.66 58.12 40.95
CA ASN A 129 17.43 56.71 41.11
C ASN A 129 17.03 56.45 42.57
N LYS A 130 15.79 56.04 42.81
CA LYS A 130 15.21 55.96 44.15
C LYS A 130 16.00 54.93 44.96
N LYS A 131 16.99 55.40 45.73
CA LYS A 131 17.72 54.57 46.69
C LYS A 131 16.68 53.93 47.61
N SER A 132 16.55 52.62 47.54
CA SER A 132 15.60 51.86 48.35
C SER A 132 15.81 52.20 49.82
N LEU A 133 14.75 52.64 50.50
CA LEU A 133 14.76 52.83 51.94
C LEU A 133 15.12 51.49 52.59
N ARG A 134 16.16 51.49 53.43
CA ARG A 134 16.53 50.29 54.20
C ARG A 134 15.33 49.90 55.05
N ARG A 135 14.87 48.66 54.88
CA ARG A 135 13.69 48.13 55.57
C ARG A 135 13.89 48.19 57.08
N ARG A 136 12.82 48.48 57.82
CA ARG A 136 12.85 48.43 59.29
C ARG A 136 12.98 46.96 59.74
N PRO A 137 13.66 46.66 60.85
CA PRO A 137 13.90 45.28 61.29
C PRO A 137 12.66 44.40 61.46
N ASN A 138 11.47 45.00 61.66
CA ASN A 138 10.22 44.29 61.91
C ASN A 138 9.26 44.22 60.72
N GLU A 139 9.68 44.59 59.50
CA GLU A 139 8.81 44.35 58.34
C GLU A 139 8.97 42.91 57.81
N PRO A 140 7.88 42.14 57.62
CA PRO A 140 7.96 40.83 57.00
C PRO A 140 8.42 40.95 55.55
N THR A 141 9.36 40.09 55.15
CA THR A 141 9.94 40.06 53.80
C THR A 141 8.82 39.92 52.77
N PRO A 142 8.80 40.72 51.68
CA PRO A 142 7.78 40.57 50.65
C PRO A 142 7.82 39.14 50.11
N TYR A 143 6.66 38.51 50.08
CA TYR A 143 6.46 37.14 49.61
C TYR A 143 6.89 37.05 48.13
N ASN A 144 8.02 36.39 47.88
CA ASN A 144 8.49 36.11 46.53
C ASN A 144 7.72 34.90 46.00
N GLU A 145 6.66 35.16 45.24
CA GLU A 145 5.90 34.13 44.53
C GLU A 145 6.71 33.44 43.41
N LYS A 146 7.96 33.89 43.15
CA LYS A 146 8.80 33.44 42.03
C LYS A 146 9.70 32.23 42.31
N GLN A 147 9.61 31.56 43.46
CA GLN A 147 10.27 30.26 43.66
C GLN A 147 9.40 29.05 43.23
N ALA A 148 8.45 29.27 42.33
CA ALA A 148 7.85 28.22 41.51
C ALA A 148 8.09 28.48 40.02
N GLN A 149 9.26 29.02 39.65
CA GLN A 149 9.76 28.79 38.29
C GLN A 149 10.17 27.33 38.23
N SER A 150 9.30 26.53 37.62
CA SER A 150 9.52 25.15 37.24
C SER A 150 10.95 24.98 36.69
N LYS A 151 11.66 24.02 37.25
CA LYS A 151 12.91 23.51 36.71
C LYS A 151 12.72 23.28 35.22
N SER A 152 13.54 23.94 34.41
CA SER A 152 13.89 23.62 33.02
C SER A 152 12.74 23.02 32.21
N GLN A 153 12.17 23.81 31.28
CA GLN A 153 11.64 23.19 30.07
C GLN A 153 12.71 22.23 29.55
N LEU A 154 12.45 20.93 29.67
CA LEU A 154 13.23 19.90 29.04
C LEU A 154 13.16 20.23 27.56
N SER A 155 14.27 20.73 27.01
CA SER A 155 14.49 20.68 25.58
C SER A 155 14.45 19.20 25.23
N ILE A 156 13.29 18.74 24.78
CA ILE A 156 13.16 17.46 24.11
C ILE A 156 13.84 17.70 22.76
N PRO A 157 14.98 17.07 22.48
CA PRO A 157 15.56 17.17 21.16
C PRO A 157 14.62 16.44 20.20
N ASP A 158 14.00 17.16 19.27
CA ASP A 158 13.18 16.59 18.17
C ASP A 158 14.02 15.83 17.13
N SER A 159 15.32 15.64 17.39
CA SER A 159 16.26 14.97 16.51
C SER A 159 16.71 13.67 17.14
N LEU A 160 16.63 12.58 16.37
CA LEU A 160 17.19 11.28 16.74
C LEU A 160 18.70 11.42 16.97
N THR A 161 19.21 10.67 17.94
CA THR A 161 20.65 10.55 18.16
C THR A 161 21.28 9.72 17.05
N GLU A 162 22.57 9.96 16.78
CA GLU A 162 23.34 9.21 15.77
C GLU A 162 23.30 7.69 16.01
N GLN A 163 23.17 7.25 17.27
CA GLN A 163 23.07 5.83 17.63
C GLN A 163 21.73 5.21 17.21
N GLU A 164 20.63 5.94 17.38
CA GLU A 164 19.29 5.49 16.96
C GLU A 164 19.22 5.38 15.43
N ILE A 165 19.77 6.36 14.73
CA ILE A 165 19.86 6.35 13.26
C ILE A 165 20.66 5.13 12.77
N GLN A 166 21.80 4.84 13.40
CA GLN A 166 22.63 3.67 13.03
C GLN A 166 21.91 2.34 13.27
N GLN A 167 21.14 2.24 14.35
CA GLN A 167 20.38 1.04 14.66
C GLN A 167 19.26 0.80 13.64
N ASP A 168 18.55 1.85 13.26
CA ASP A 168 17.48 1.78 12.25
C ASP A 168 18.04 1.39 10.87
N LEU A 169 19.21 1.93 10.49
CA LEU A 169 19.90 1.54 9.26
C LEU A 169 20.28 0.06 9.23
N LEU A 170 20.72 -0.51 10.36
CA LEU A 170 21.03 -1.94 10.47
C LEU A 170 19.76 -2.80 10.32
N LEU A 171 18.64 -2.36 10.90
CA LEU A 171 17.36 -3.06 10.77
C LEU A 171 16.83 -3.04 9.33
N LEU A 172 17.03 -1.94 8.61
CA LEU A 172 16.68 -1.83 7.20
C LEU A 172 17.54 -2.74 6.31
N ASP A 173 18.86 -2.78 6.53
CA ASP A 173 19.78 -3.68 5.81
C ASP A 173 19.46 -5.17 6.07
N GLU A 174 19.09 -5.52 7.31
CA GLU A 174 18.65 -6.88 7.64
C GLU A 174 17.30 -7.22 6.97
N ALA A 175 16.36 -6.28 6.92
CA ALA A 175 15.08 -6.47 6.25
C ALA A 175 15.23 -6.61 4.73
N GLU A 176 16.17 -5.89 4.12
CA GLU A 176 16.47 -5.96 2.69
C GLU A 176 17.10 -7.32 2.31
N ARG A 177 18.02 -7.84 3.13
CA ARG A 177 18.59 -9.19 2.96
C ARG A 177 17.58 -10.33 3.13
N ARG A 178 16.47 -10.08 3.83
CA ARG A 178 15.40 -11.06 4.05
C ARG A 178 14.26 -10.99 3.02
N ARG A 179 14.29 -10.05 2.07
CA ARG A 179 13.35 -10.08 0.94
C ARG A 179 13.75 -11.21 -0.03
N PRO A 180 12.80 -12.06 -0.47
CA PRO A 180 13.06 -13.15 -1.41
C PRO A 180 13.39 -12.64 -2.81
#